data_AF-A0A7X0G2Y6-F1
#
_entry.id   AF-A0A7X0G2Y6-F1
#
_cell.length_a   1.000
_cell.length_b   1.000
_cell.length_c   1.000
_cell.angle_alpha   90.00
_cell.angle_beta   90.00
_cell.angle_gamma   90.00
#
_symmetry.space_group_name_H-M   'P 1'
#
loop_
_entity.id
_entity.type
_entity.pdbx_description
1 polymer ?
#
loop_
_entity_poly.entity_id
_entity_poly.type
_entity_poly.pdbx_seq_one_letter_code
_entity_poly.pdbx_strand_id
1 'polypeptide(L)'
;MTHQQELQTQLDAEILVPAQWPGRASQAAPPPLPRSVPRPVPVPVPVQPGHRFLIYKQDPSVTELGARLTYIPTVVLNGPMDVRVQTELQGVTPVARNISGDFVFTPGTPQFDCAHTFAVVRETIAMYERHNGGVPIPFAWNVGGNTERITVFPHAAEGANAFYTRTAKALKFLFFTPKGQPPSNVLFTCQSLDIVAHETGHAILDGLKPGWLSADAPPQTGGLHESFGDITAIFLALAQPDQADALVSLTKANLHDRSFLAELAEQFGKALGMPSGLRNADNDLKLSEVGNEVHAISQVFTGAVYDILADLYTFELSRQQRTKDAAVVLIETASALCKLVFDAIVASPATGARYVDVANKMLQASANRGDPAVYRTFIRNRFAVREITTAATPLRDLMSGQMAMTEAAYTGDGQDVTEVEPHDENSASLLASQDRSRCCGTMQMPEYQVIPEEKLARGGSLEDDDILRSQLDELRSTFS
;
A
#
# COMPACT_ATOMS: atom_id res chain seq x y z
N MET A 1 28.77 53.95 -4.77
CA MET A 1 28.56 53.47 -3.39
C MET A 1 27.35 54.22 -2.84
N THR A 2 26.61 53.63 -1.90
CA THR A 2 25.39 54.16 -1.24
C THR A 2 24.05 54.00 -1.99
N HIS A 3 23.71 52.77 -2.38
CA HIS A 3 22.30 52.34 -2.40
C HIS A 3 22.07 50.92 -1.85
N GLN A 4 23.16 50.20 -1.52
CA GLN A 4 23.14 48.93 -0.79
C GLN A 4 23.41 49.09 0.72
N GLN A 5 23.55 50.34 1.19
CA GLN A 5 23.74 50.68 2.61
C GLN A 5 22.50 51.30 3.27
N GLU A 6 21.44 51.57 2.51
CA GLU A 6 20.18 52.13 3.03
C GLU A 6 19.09 51.07 3.30
N LEU A 7 19.26 49.84 2.78
CA LEU A 7 18.38 48.72 3.12
C LEU A 7 18.87 47.87 4.29
N GLN A 8 20.12 48.03 4.73
CA GLN A 8 20.69 47.27 5.86
C GLN A 8 20.52 47.98 7.21
N THR A 9 19.98 49.20 7.24
CA THR A 9 19.79 50.03 8.46
C THR A 9 18.32 50.14 8.89
N GLN A 10 17.41 49.38 8.29
CA GLN A 10 15.97 49.35 8.65
C GLN A 10 15.54 48.09 9.43
N LEU A 11 16.50 47.26 9.90
CA LEU A 11 16.20 46.06 10.71
C LEU A 11 16.66 46.11 12.17
N ASP A 12 17.34 47.17 12.62
CA ASP A 12 17.79 47.34 14.01
C ASP A 12 17.24 48.62 14.66
N ALA A 13 15.94 48.89 14.50
CA ALA A 13 15.25 49.92 15.26
C ALA A 13 14.47 49.28 16.42
N GLU A 14 15.11 49.25 17.59
CA GLU A 14 14.47 49.02 18.88
C GLU A 14 13.17 49.82 19.00
N ILE A 15 12.06 49.13 19.23
CA ILE A 15 10.82 49.77 19.66
C ILE A 15 11.05 50.27 21.09
N LEU A 16 11.43 51.55 21.20
CA LEU A 16 11.44 52.31 22.43
C LEU A 16 10.00 52.49 22.93
N VAL A 17 9.62 51.72 23.94
CA VAL A 17 8.37 51.92 24.69
C VAL A 17 8.56 53.11 25.65
N PRO A 18 7.69 54.13 25.66
CA PRO A 18 7.84 55.29 26.53
C PRO A 18 7.75 54.93 28.02
N ALA A 19 8.62 55.55 28.81
CA ALA A 19 8.63 55.44 30.26
C ALA A 19 7.41 56.11 30.91
N GLN A 20 6.82 55.37 31.86
CA GLN A 20 6.07 55.81 33.05
C GLN A 20 4.63 56.35 32.88
N TRP A 21 3.68 55.42 33.02
CA TRP A 21 2.34 55.69 33.55
C TRP A 21 2.40 55.78 35.09
N PRO A 22 1.75 56.76 35.74
CA PRO A 22 1.75 56.87 37.20
C PRO A 22 0.91 55.78 37.86
N GLY A 23 1.50 55.08 38.84
CA GLY A 23 0.78 54.37 39.91
C GLY A 23 0.12 53.04 39.52
N ARG A 24 0.91 51.95 39.42
CA ARG A 24 0.38 50.59 39.57
C ARG A 24 0.81 50.04 40.92
N ALA A 25 -0.13 49.98 41.86
CA ALA A 25 0.01 49.18 43.06
C ALA A 25 0.36 47.74 42.68
N SER A 26 1.21 47.09 43.49
CA SER A 26 1.51 45.66 43.42
C SER A 26 0.21 44.86 43.25
N GLN A 27 -0.04 44.37 42.03
CA GLN A 27 -1.08 43.38 41.80
C GLN A 27 -0.51 42.04 42.24
N ALA A 28 -1.07 41.49 43.32
CA ALA A 28 -0.80 40.12 43.74
C ALA A 28 -1.04 39.16 42.55
N ALA A 29 -0.20 38.14 42.44
CA ALA A 29 -0.35 37.09 41.45
C ALA A 29 -1.78 36.52 41.48
N PRO A 30 -2.42 36.27 40.32
CA PRO A 30 -3.74 35.68 40.30
C PRO A 30 -3.70 34.32 41.03
N PRO A 31 -4.73 34.00 41.83
CA PRO A 31 -4.77 32.72 42.53
C PRO A 31 -4.69 31.57 41.52
N PRO A 32 -4.05 30.44 41.90
CA PRO A 32 -3.98 29.28 41.02
C PRO A 32 -5.40 28.85 40.64
N LEU A 33 -5.61 28.61 39.34
CA LEU A 33 -6.88 28.10 38.84
C LEU A 33 -7.21 26.79 39.60
N PRO A 34 -8.46 26.60 40.06
CA PRO A 34 -8.86 25.37 40.70
C PRO A 34 -8.58 24.19 39.75
N ARG A 35 -7.96 23.14 40.26
CA ARG A 35 -7.76 21.89 39.51
C ARG A 35 -9.12 21.43 38.97
N SER A 36 -9.21 21.20 37.66
CA SER A 36 -10.41 20.67 37.05
C SER A 36 -10.74 19.33 37.71
N VAL A 37 -11.86 19.28 38.44
CA VAL A 37 -12.39 18.02 38.94
C VAL A 37 -12.97 17.29 37.73
N PRO A 38 -12.49 16.09 37.36
CA PRO A 38 -13.08 15.33 36.27
C PRO A 38 -14.56 15.11 36.58
N ARG A 39 -15.46 15.61 35.73
CA ARG A 39 -16.88 15.30 35.87
C ARG A 39 -17.07 13.83 35.48
N PRO A 40 -17.72 13.01 36.32
CA PRO A 40 -18.06 11.65 35.94
C PRO A 40 -18.90 11.69 34.65
N VAL A 41 -18.48 10.96 33.62
CA VAL A 41 -19.30 10.79 32.41
C VAL A 41 -20.49 9.92 32.82
N PRO A 42 -21.74 10.43 32.77
CA PRO A 42 -22.91 9.75 33.32
C PRO A 42 -23.35 8.51 32.51
N VAL A 43 -22.73 8.26 31.37
CA VAL A 43 -23.00 7.11 30.51
C VAL A 43 -21.82 6.15 30.60
N PRO A 44 -22.03 4.87 30.97
CA PRO A 44 -20.99 3.85 30.86
C PRO A 44 -20.57 3.74 29.38
N VAL A 45 -19.40 4.27 29.05
CA VAL A 45 -18.79 4.06 27.72
C VAL A 45 -18.31 2.61 27.70
N PRO A 46 -18.76 1.77 26.74
CA PRO A 46 -18.21 0.43 26.59
C PRO A 46 -16.69 0.51 26.43
N VAL A 47 -15.94 -0.18 27.29
CA VAL A 47 -14.49 -0.25 27.16
C VAL A 47 -14.19 -1.04 25.89
N GLN A 48 -13.69 -0.36 24.85
CA GLN A 48 -13.17 -1.06 23.69
C GLN A 48 -11.79 -1.63 24.03
N PRO A 49 -11.58 -2.94 23.89
CA PRO A 49 -10.26 -3.52 24.04
C PRO A 49 -9.36 -3.03 22.91
N GLY A 50 -8.10 -2.72 23.22
CA GLY A 50 -7.14 -2.34 22.20
C GLY A 50 -5.85 -1.82 22.80
N HIS A 51 -4.89 -1.58 21.92
CA HIS A 51 -3.54 -1.19 22.30
C HIS A 51 -3.03 -0.11 21.36
N ARG A 52 -2.25 0.83 21.90
CA ARG A 52 -1.54 1.83 21.11
C ARG A 52 -0.22 1.27 20.63
N PHE A 53 0.13 1.59 19.40
CA PHE A 53 1.41 1.27 18.77
C PHE A 53 2.05 2.54 18.25
N LEU A 54 3.37 2.67 18.42
CA LEU A 54 4.11 3.69 17.69
C LEU A 54 4.59 3.09 16.36
N ILE A 55 4.29 3.76 15.25
CA ILE A 55 4.68 3.33 13.91
C ILE A 55 5.33 4.46 13.13
N TYR A 56 6.25 4.15 12.22
CA TYR A 56 6.59 5.10 11.17
C TYR A 56 5.38 5.35 10.27
N LYS A 57 5.17 6.61 9.88
CA LYS A 57 4.04 6.97 9.02
C LYS A 57 4.24 6.54 7.58
N GLN A 58 5.49 6.52 7.12
CA GLN A 58 5.91 6.09 5.79
C GLN A 58 7.32 5.48 5.91
N ASP A 59 8.01 5.25 4.78
CA ASP A 59 9.45 4.96 4.75
C ASP A 59 10.26 5.94 5.66
N PRO A 60 11.21 5.45 6.48
CA PRO A 60 11.95 6.27 7.43
C PRO A 60 12.77 7.42 6.81
N SER A 61 13.02 7.40 5.50
CA SER A 61 13.67 8.51 4.78
C SER A 61 12.74 9.69 4.49
N VAL A 62 11.42 9.53 4.59
CA VAL A 62 10.41 10.59 4.50
C VAL A 62 10.27 11.28 5.87
N THR A 63 11.34 11.97 6.27
CA THR A 63 11.52 12.44 7.64
C THR A 63 10.50 13.48 8.09
N GLU A 64 9.86 14.20 7.17
CA GLU A 64 8.87 15.23 7.46
C GLU A 64 7.59 14.63 8.08
N LEU A 65 7.26 13.38 7.76
CA LEU A 65 6.09 12.70 8.31
C LEU A 65 6.37 12.14 9.71
N GLY A 66 7.55 11.55 9.91
CA GLY A 66 7.97 10.98 11.19
C GLY A 66 7.16 9.75 11.62
N ALA A 67 6.89 9.64 12.92
CA ALA A 67 6.15 8.54 13.52
C ALA A 67 4.80 9.02 14.09
N ARG A 68 3.82 8.11 14.20
CA ARG A 68 2.54 8.36 14.85
C ARG A 68 2.16 7.24 15.81
N LEU A 69 1.30 7.58 16.76
CA LEU A 69 0.54 6.57 17.48
C LEU A 69 -0.63 6.11 16.61
N THR A 70 -0.81 4.80 16.50
CA THR A 70 -2.02 4.17 15.98
C THR A 70 -2.69 3.34 17.07
N TYR A 71 -3.98 3.08 16.92
CA TYR A 71 -4.76 2.26 17.83
C TYR A 71 -5.28 1.03 17.11
N ILE A 72 -4.88 -0.15 17.61
CA ILE A 72 -5.40 -1.43 17.13
C ILE A 72 -6.56 -1.83 18.06
N PRO A 73 -7.82 -1.80 17.59
CA PRO A 73 -9.01 -1.99 18.41
C PRO A 73 -9.31 -3.48 18.68
N THR A 74 -8.27 -4.26 18.97
CA THR A 74 -8.35 -5.69 19.30
C THR A 74 -7.38 -6.02 20.43
N VAL A 75 -7.65 -7.11 21.15
CA VAL A 75 -6.70 -7.61 22.15
C VAL A 75 -5.44 -8.13 21.45
N VAL A 76 -4.27 -7.66 21.89
CA VAL A 76 -2.96 -8.08 21.38
C VAL A 76 -2.11 -8.56 22.54
N LEU A 77 -1.60 -9.79 22.46
CA LEU A 77 -0.75 -10.44 23.46
C LEU A 77 0.72 -10.03 23.31
N ASN A 78 1.56 -10.31 24.32
CA ASN A 78 3.01 -10.06 24.24
C ASN A 78 3.67 -10.85 23.09
N GLY A 79 4.75 -10.30 22.54
CA GLY A 79 5.31 -10.72 21.25
C GLY A 79 4.28 -10.42 20.17
N PRO A 80 3.99 -9.13 19.90
CA PRO A 80 2.67 -8.64 19.50
C PRO A 80 1.97 -9.64 18.59
N MET A 81 0.90 -10.22 19.14
CA MET A 81 0.25 -11.39 18.59
C MET A 81 -1.26 -11.32 18.82
N ASP A 82 -2.02 -11.70 17.80
CA ASP A 82 -3.44 -11.95 17.87
C ASP A 82 -3.80 -13.27 17.15
N VAL A 83 -5.08 -13.47 16.85
CA VAL A 83 -5.56 -14.69 16.20
C VAL A 83 -5.10 -14.81 14.73
N ARG A 84 -4.70 -13.70 14.09
CA ARG A 84 -4.33 -13.60 12.68
C ARG A 84 -2.82 -13.50 12.46
N VAL A 85 -2.09 -12.87 13.38
CA VAL A 85 -0.68 -12.47 13.20
C VAL A 85 0.11 -12.73 14.47
N GLN A 86 1.37 -13.15 14.34
CA GLN A 86 2.37 -13.14 15.41
C GLN A 86 3.70 -12.60 14.91
N THR A 87 4.47 -11.96 15.80
CA THR A 87 5.86 -11.56 15.49
C THR A 87 6.87 -12.47 16.16
N GLU A 88 7.91 -12.84 15.44
CA GLU A 88 9.05 -13.58 15.96
C GLU A 88 10.37 -12.87 15.62
N LEU A 89 11.18 -12.61 16.65
CA LEU A 89 12.51 -12.04 16.51
C LEU A 89 13.43 -12.64 17.57
N GLN A 90 14.44 -13.38 17.11
CA GLN A 90 15.36 -14.11 17.99
C GLN A 90 16.03 -13.17 19.00
N GLY A 91 15.97 -13.53 20.29
CA GLY A 91 16.55 -12.75 21.38
C GLY A 91 15.75 -11.50 21.79
N VAL A 92 14.62 -11.22 21.13
CA VAL A 92 13.80 -10.03 21.39
C VAL A 92 12.37 -10.41 21.77
N THR A 93 11.74 -11.34 21.06
CA THR A 93 10.39 -11.80 21.37
C THR A 93 10.38 -12.79 22.55
N PRO A 94 9.36 -12.74 23.44
CA PRO A 94 8.15 -11.93 23.34
C PRO A 94 8.35 -10.47 23.78
N VAL A 95 8.02 -9.52 22.90
CA VAL A 95 8.00 -8.09 23.22
C VAL A 95 6.81 -7.79 24.13
N ALA A 96 7.07 -7.38 25.37
CA ALA A 96 6.03 -7.14 26.35
C ALA A 96 5.39 -5.74 26.21
N ARG A 97 4.08 -5.66 26.45
CA ARG A 97 3.38 -4.38 26.63
C ARG A 97 3.98 -3.57 27.78
N ASN A 98 3.96 -2.25 27.67
CA ASN A 98 4.34 -1.34 28.75
C ASN A 98 3.28 -1.32 29.88
N ILE A 99 3.51 -0.53 30.94
CA ILE A 99 2.61 -0.45 32.11
C ILE A 99 1.19 0.03 31.77
N SER A 100 1.02 0.76 30.67
CA SER A 100 -0.28 1.21 30.16
C SER A 100 -0.97 0.15 29.31
N GLY A 101 -0.32 -0.99 29.09
CA GLY A 101 -0.79 -2.04 28.19
C GLY A 101 -0.45 -1.80 26.72
N ASP A 102 0.41 -0.84 26.37
CA ASP A 102 0.67 -0.44 24.98
C ASP A 102 2.03 -0.93 24.44
N PHE A 103 2.18 -0.90 23.11
CA PHE A 103 3.41 -1.23 22.38
C PHE A 103 4.07 0.04 21.82
N VAL A 104 4.49 0.92 22.72
CA VAL A 104 5.15 2.19 22.38
C VAL A 104 6.62 2.08 22.77
N PHE A 105 7.48 1.99 21.77
CA PHE A 105 8.93 1.83 21.91
C PHE A 105 9.67 2.92 21.13
N THR A 106 10.92 3.16 21.47
CA THR A 106 11.77 4.11 20.74
C THR A 106 12.01 3.61 19.31
N PRO A 107 11.75 4.42 18.27
CA PRO A 107 12.05 4.06 16.88
C PRO A 107 13.51 3.62 16.69
N GLY A 108 13.73 2.62 15.83
CA GLY A 108 15.05 2.02 15.59
C GLY A 108 15.49 0.98 16.62
N THR A 109 14.64 0.61 17.59
CA THR A 109 14.91 -0.52 18.50
C THR A 109 14.26 -1.81 17.97
N PRO A 110 14.83 -3.01 18.25
CA PRO A 110 14.23 -4.27 17.83
C PRO A 110 12.80 -4.49 18.36
N GLN A 111 12.48 -3.97 19.54
CA GLN A 111 11.13 -3.99 20.11
C GLN A 111 10.17 -3.10 19.33
N PHE A 112 10.64 -1.92 18.91
CA PHE A 112 9.89 -1.06 18.01
C PHE A 112 9.63 -1.75 16.68
N ASP A 113 10.64 -2.38 16.06
CA ASP A 113 10.48 -3.08 14.78
C ASP A 113 9.40 -4.17 14.88
N CYS A 114 9.42 -4.99 15.94
CA CYS A 114 8.35 -5.97 16.18
C CYS A 114 6.96 -5.32 16.28
N ALA A 115 6.83 -4.27 17.10
CA ALA A 115 5.55 -3.59 17.32
C ALA A 115 5.05 -2.87 16.05
N HIS A 116 5.95 -2.20 15.36
CA HIS A 116 5.67 -1.43 14.15
C HIS A 116 5.20 -2.35 13.02
N THR A 117 5.98 -3.38 12.71
CA THR A 117 5.63 -4.31 11.63
C THR A 117 4.32 -5.03 11.93
N PHE A 118 4.08 -5.46 13.18
CA PHE A 118 2.78 -6.03 13.57
C PHE A 118 1.62 -5.07 13.29
N ALA A 119 1.75 -3.81 13.72
CA ALA A 119 0.69 -2.82 13.56
C ALA A 119 0.39 -2.54 12.08
N VAL A 120 1.41 -2.37 11.23
CA VAL A 120 1.22 -2.13 9.79
C VAL A 120 0.59 -3.34 9.09
N VAL A 121 0.98 -4.58 9.44
CA VAL A 121 0.33 -5.81 8.93
C VAL A 121 -1.16 -5.81 9.32
N ARG A 122 -1.49 -5.47 10.57
CA ARG A 122 -2.88 -5.44 11.04
C ARG A 122 -3.69 -4.30 10.40
N GLU A 123 -3.11 -3.13 10.19
CA GLU A 123 -3.76 -2.02 9.46
C GLU A 123 -4.07 -2.41 8.02
N THR A 124 -3.13 -3.07 7.33
CA THR A 124 -3.31 -3.58 5.97
C THR A 124 -4.42 -4.62 5.87
N ILE A 125 -4.41 -5.64 6.75
CA ILE A 125 -5.47 -6.66 6.80
C ILE A 125 -6.82 -6.01 7.08
N ALA A 126 -6.89 -5.13 8.08
CA ALA A 126 -8.13 -4.45 8.45
C ALA A 126 -8.68 -3.57 7.32
N MET A 127 -7.81 -2.93 6.52
CA MET A 127 -8.22 -2.17 5.34
C MET A 127 -8.99 -3.04 4.35
N TYR A 128 -8.42 -4.17 3.94
CA TYR A 128 -9.09 -5.06 3.00
C TYR A 128 -10.31 -5.77 3.61
N GLU A 129 -10.28 -6.15 4.89
CA GLU A 129 -11.46 -6.72 5.56
C GLU A 129 -12.62 -5.72 5.63
N ARG A 130 -12.37 -4.41 5.77
CA ARG A 130 -13.41 -3.37 5.62
C ARG A 130 -14.00 -3.36 4.21
N HIS A 131 -13.16 -3.44 3.19
CA HIS A 131 -13.61 -3.54 1.79
C HIS A 131 -14.33 -4.85 1.48
N ASN A 132 -14.06 -5.91 2.24
CA ASN A 132 -14.75 -7.19 2.20
C ASN A 132 -16.02 -7.24 3.09
N GLY A 133 -16.60 -6.09 3.42
CA GLY A 133 -17.83 -6.01 4.21
C GLY A 133 -17.67 -6.40 5.68
N GLY A 134 -16.45 -6.32 6.22
CA GLY A 134 -16.09 -6.75 7.58
C GLY A 134 -15.86 -8.25 7.71
N VAL A 135 -15.90 -9.00 6.62
CA VAL A 135 -15.64 -10.45 6.61
C VAL A 135 -14.13 -10.69 6.54
N PRO A 136 -13.56 -11.51 7.46
CA PRO A 136 -12.15 -11.86 7.41
C PRO A 136 -11.74 -12.50 6.09
N ILE A 137 -10.64 -12.04 5.49
CA ILE A 137 -10.06 -12.66 4.29
C ILE A 137 -9.15 -13.81 4.75
N PRO A 138 -9.37 -15.06 4.33
CA PRO A 138 -8.52 -16.17 4.73
C PRO A 138 -7.11 -16.02 4.11
N PHE A 139 -6.07 -16.46 4.81
CA PHE A 139 -4.82 -16.78 4.11
C PHE A 139 -5.02 -18.06 3.30
N ALA A 140 -4.23 -18.29 2.26
CA ALA A 140 -4.46 -19.41 1.35
C ALA A 140 -4.47 -20.77 2.07
N TRP A 141 -3.72 -20.93 3.17
CA TRP A 141 -3.72 -22.17 3.97
C TRP A 141 -4.92 -22.31 4.93
N ASN A 142 -5.76 -21.28 5.12
CA ASN A 142 -6.93 -21.32 6.01
C ASN A 142 -8.14 -22.02 5.37
N VAL A 143 -7.94 -23.26 4.92
CA VAL A 143 -8.99 -24.14 4.38
C VAL A 143 -9.32 -25.25 5.37
N GLY A 144 -10.53 -25.82 5.28
CA GLY A 144 -10.91 -27.00 6.08
C GLY A 144 -10.89 -26.79 7.60
N GLY A 145 -11.05 -25.55 8.07
CA GLY A 145 -10.97 -25.20 9.49
C GLY A 145 -9.57 -24.89 10.01
N ASN A 146 -8.55 -24.84 9.14
CA ASN A 146 -7.23 -24.36 9.52
C ASN A 146 -7.29 -22.87 9.93
N THR A 147 -6.93 -22.57 11.18
CA THR A 147 -6.90 -21.22 11.76
C THR A 147 -5.48 -20.75 12.10
N GLU A 148 -4.46 -21.36 11.49
CA GLU A 148 -3.07 -20.93 11.67
C GLU A 148 -2.88 -19.49 11.19
N ARG A 149 -2.13 -18.73 11.98
CA ARG A 149 -1.78 -17.34 11.73
C ARG A 149 -0.55 -17.22 10.85
N ILE A 150 -0.36 -16.03 10.27
CA ILE A 150 0.89 -15.68 9.61
C ILE A 150 1.95 -15.29 10.65
N THR A 151 3.19 -15.73 10.47
CA THR A 151 4.33 -15.32 11.30
C THR A 151 5.11 -14.21 10.61
N VAL A 152 5.38 -13.14 11.34
CA VAL A 152 6.12 -11.97 10.87
C VAL A 152 7.51 -12.01 11.48
N PHE A 153 8.53 -12.02 10.62
CA PHE A 153 9.94 -11.96 11.02
C PHE A 153 10.51 -10.59 10.63
N PRO A 154 10.57 -9.61 11.56
CA PRO A 154 11.09 -8.27 11.25
C PRO A 154 12.56 -8.29 10.82
N HIS A 155 13.37 -9.20 11.39
CA HIS A 155 14.77 -9.42 11.01
C HIS A 155 14.97 -10.89 10.63
N ALA A 156 14.49 -11.29 9.45
CA ALA A 156 14.48 -12.68 9.01
C ALA A 156 15.88 -13.21 8.63
N ALA A 157 16.67 -12.39 7.94
CA ALA A 157 18.04 -12.70 7.53
C ALA A 157 18.78 -11.43 7.07
N GLU A 158 20.09 -11.52 6.89
CA GLU A 158 20.87 -10.49 6.23
C GLU A 158 20.67 -10.56 4.71
N GLY A 159 20.30 -9.44 4.08
CA GLY A 159 20.08 -9.32 2.65
C GLY A 159 19.23 -8.10 2.28
N ALA A 160 19.31 -7.70 1.02
CA ALA A 160 18.52 -6.60 0.46
C ALA A 160 17.20 -7.14 -0.09
N ASN A 161 16.25 -7.49 0.79
CA ASN A 161 14.97 -8.05 0.36
C ASN A 161 13.86 -8.00 1.43
N ALA A 162 12.62 -8.25 1.03
CA ALA A 162 11.50 -8.64 1.88
C ALA A 162 10.57 -9.55 1.08
N PHE A 163 9.89 -10.51 1.69
CA PHE A 163 8.96 -11.37 0.96
C PHE A 163 7.88 -12.03 1.83
N TYR A 164 6.76 -12.32 1.19
CA TYR A 164 5.76 -13.28 1.64
C TYR A 164 6.14 -14.71 1.22
N THR A 165 5.77 -15.71 2.03
CA THR A 165 5.88 -17.12 1.64
C THR A 165 4.71 -17.92 2.20
N ARG A 166 4.01 -18.62 1.30
CA ARG A 166 2.86 -19.47 1.65
C ARG A 166 3.29 -20.70 2.43
N THR A 167 4.33 -21.40 1.97
CA THR A 167 4.82 -22.66 2.57
C THR A 167 5.27 -22.46 4.01
N ALA A 168 6.02 -21.38 4.29
CA ALA A 168 6.42 -21.06 5.66
C ALA A 168 5.37 -20.24 6.44
N LYS A 169 4.24 -19.90 5.82
CA LYS A 169 3.15 -19.09 6.40
C LYS A 169 3.69 -17.81 7.03
N ALA A 170 4.52 -17.08 6.29
CA ALA A 170 5.34 -16.02 6.87
C ALA A 170 5.51 -14.77 5.99
N LEU A 171 5.72 -13.63 6.66
CA LEU A 171 6.34 -12.44 6.10
C LEU A 171 7.77 -12.35 6.64
N LYS A 172 8.73 -12.17 5.74
CA LYS A 172 10.16 -12.12 6.06
C LYS A 172 10.73 -10.80 5.59
N PHE A 173 11.17 -9.98 6.54
CA PHE A 173 11.83 -8.71 6.26
C PHE A 173 13.32 -8.87 6.53
N LEU A 174 14.17 -8.57 5.55
CA LEU A 174 15.62 -8.68 5.70
C LEU A 174 16.21 -7.31 6.03
N PHE A 175 17.47 -7.34 6.44
CA PHE A 175 18.26 -6.16 6.76
C PHE A 175 19.62 -6.22 6.10
N PHE A 176 20.19 -5.07 5.76
CA PHE A 176 21.49 -5.01 5.12
C PHE A 176 22.16 -3.65 5.35
N THR A 177 23.48 -3.61 5.19
CA THR A 177 24.23 -2.35 5.16
C THR A 177 24.38 -1.90 3.70
N PRO A 178 23.90 -0.70 3.30
CA PRO A 178 24.06 -0.21 1.94
C PRO A 178 25.55 -0.16 1.54
N LYS A 179 25.84 -0.40 0.27
CA LYS A 179 27.22 -0.48 -0.21
C LYS A 179 27.96 0.84 0.05
N GLY A 180 29.12 0.76 0.70
CA GLY A 180 29.95 1.93 1.01
C GLY A 180 29.55 2.70 2.26
N GLN A 181 28.54 2.22 3.01
CA GLN A 181 28.17 2.76 4.32
C GLN A 181 28.83 1.98 5.46
N PRO A 182 29.01 2.59 6.66
CA PRO A 182 29.56 1.89 7.81
C PRO A 182 28.58 0.81 8.34
N PRO A 183 29.06 -0.25 9.02
CA PRO A 183 28.21 -1.31 9.58
C PRO A 183 27.16 -0.84 10.60
N SER A 184 27.28 0.38 11.11
CA SER A 184 26.27 1.01 11.96
C SER A 184 25.02 1.46 11.20
N ASN A 185 25.09 1.57 9.88
CA ASN A 185 24.01 2.08 9.03
C ASN A 185 23.23 0.90 8.41
N VAL A 186 22.73 0.02 9.27
CA VAL A 186 21.88 -1.10 8.83
C VAL A 186 20.50 -0.55 8.47
N LEU A 187 20.02 -0.91 7.28
CA LEU A 187 18.65 -0.70 6.84
C LEU A 187 17.82 -1.93 7.20
N PHE A 188 16.65 -1.72 7.80
CA PHE A 188 15.68 -2.78 8.08
C PHE A 188 14.44 -2.58 7.24
N THR A 189 14.17 -3.49 6.29
CA THR A 189 13.01 -3.36 5.39
C THR A 189 11.67 -3.34 6.13
N CYS A 190 11.62 -3.95 7.33
CA CYS A 190 10.45 -3.95 8.21
C CYS A 190 10.04 -2.57 8.78
N GLN A 191 10.91 -1.56 8.64
CA GLN A 191 10.65 -0.18 9.11
C GLN A 191 9.92 0.66 8.07
N SER A 192 9.81 0.17 6.83
CA SER A 192 9.11 0.88 5.77
C SER A 192 7.64 0.47 5.75
N LEU A 193 6.75 1.44 5.94
CA LEU A 193 5.30 1.16 5.94
C LEU A 193 4.85 0.55 4.61
N ASP A 194 5.35 1.06 3.50
CA ASP A 194 5.03 0.59 2.16
C ASP A 194 5.55 -0.82 1.86
N ILE A 195 6.78 -1.18 2.25
CA ILE A 195 7.31 -2.55 2.10
C ILE A 195 6.47 -3.51 2.94
N VAL A 196 6.16 -3.16 4.20
CA VAL A 196 5.33 -4.04 5.05
C VAL A 196 3.92 -4.20 4.48
N ALA A 197 3.34 -3.14 3.95
CA ALA A 197 2.03 -3.17 3.29
C ALA A 197 2.07 -4.01 2.00
N HIS A 198 3.11 -3.86 1.18
CA HIS A 198 3.33 -4.61 -0.06
C HIS A 198 3.38 -6.12 0.19
N GLU A 199 4.22 -6.55 1.13
CA GLU A 199 4.35 -7.98 1.48
C GLU A 199 3.07 -8.55 2.11
N THR A 200 2.39 -7.74 2.92
CA THR A 200 1.07 -8.13 3.46
C THR A 200 0.03 -8.23 2.34
N GLY A 201 0.11 -7.37 1.32
CA GLY A 201 -0.70 -7.41 0.11
C GLY A 201 -0.55 -8.75 -0.61
N HIS A 202 0.66 -9.28 -0.75
CA HIS A 202 0.84 -10.61 -1.33
C HIS A 202 0.12 -11.72 -0.54
N ALA A 203 0.21 -11.71 0.79
CA ALA A 203 -0.48 -12.70 1.64
C ALA A 203 -2.02 -12.62 1.50
N ILE A 204 -2.56 -11.41 1.34
CA ILE A 204 -3.98 -11.17 1.10
C ILE A 204 -4.35 -11.66 -0.30
N LEU A 205 -3.55 -11.36 -1.32
CA LEU A 205 -3.83 -11.78 -2.70
C LEU A 205 -3.78 -13.29 -2.85
N ASP A 206 -2.81 -13.98 -2.26
CA ASP A 206 -2.76 -15.45 -2.27
C ASP A 206 -4.00 -16.03 -1.57
N GLY A 207 -4.53 -15.39 -0.53
CA GLY A 207 -5.81 -15.75 0.08
C GLY A 207 -7.02 -15.64 -0.86
N LEU A 208 -7.04 -14.62 -1.73
CA LEU A 208 -8.15 -14.32 -2.64
C LEU A 208 -8.04 -15.06 -3.99
N LYS A 209 -6.82 -15.17 -4.52
CA LYS A 209 -6.44 -15.74 -5.81
C LYS A 209 -5.21 -16.64 -5.67
N PRO A 210 -5.33 -17.78 -4.96
CA PRO A 210 -4.19 -18.66 -4.70
C PRO A 210 -3.45 -19.16 -5.96
N GLY A 211 -4.15 -19.26 -7.09
CA GLY A 211 -3.59 -19.74 -8.35
C GLY A 211 -2.59 -18.77 -9.00
N TRP A 212 -2.63 -17.48 -8.64
CA TRP A 212 -1.79 -16.45 -9.27
C TRP A 212 -0.30 -16.57 -8.91
N LEU A 213 0.06 -17.44 -7.95
CA LEU A 213 1.46 -17.80 -7.65
C LEU A 213 2.09 -18.72 -8.70
N SER A 214 1.30 -19.38 -9.56
CA SER A 214 1.80 -20.35 -10.55
C SER A 214 2.83 -19.74 -11.51
N ALA A 215 3.99 -20.40 -11.69
CA ALA A 215 5.03 -19.98 -12.62
C ALA A 215 4.64 -20.13 -14.09
N ASP A 216 3.65 -20.98 -14.37
CA ASP A 216 3.13 -21.21 -15.72
C ASP A 216 2.08 -20.19 -16.16
N ALA A 217 1.64 -19.31 -15.25
CA ALA A 217 0.70 -18.25 -15.57
C ALA A 217 1.32 -17.19 -16.52
N PRO A 218 0.50 -16.50 -17.34
CA PRO A 218 0.99 -15.42 -18.19
C PRO A 218 1.79 -14.37 -17.41
N PRO A 219 2.76 -13.67 -18.03
CA PRO A 219 3.55 -12.62 -17.36
C PRO A 219 2.69 -11.57 -16.66
N GLN A 220 1.56 -11.20 -17.26
CA GLN A 220 0.61 -10.27 -16.65
C GLN A 220 0.02 -10.78 -15.32
N THR A 221 -0.14 -12.08 -15.08
CA THR A 221 -0.61 -12.60 -13.78
C THR A 221 0.40 -12.32 -12.67
N GLY A 222 1.70 -12.51 -12.93
CA GLY A 222 2.77 -12.13 -11.99
C GLY A 222 2.89 -10.61 -11.84
N GLY A 223 2.69 -9.88 -12.94
CA GLY A 223 2.57 -8.42 -12.91
C GLY A 223 1.42 -7.91 -12.04
N LEU A 224 0.25 -8.57 -12.08
CA LEU A 224 -0.89 -8.29 -11.18
C LEU A 224 -0.50 -8.57 -9.73
N HIS A 225 0.28 -9.62 -9.48
CA HIS A 225 0.69 -9.99 -8.13
C HIS A 225 1.59 -8.93 -7.48
N GLU A 226 2.59 -8.44 -8.20
CA GLU A 226 3.48 -7.35 -7.79
C GLU A 226 2.73 -6.00 -7.72
N SER A 227 1.88 -5.72 -8.72
CA SER A 227 1.09 -4.49 -8.74
C SER A 227 0.13 -4.42 -7.57
N PHE A 228 -0.45 -5.56 -7.15
CA PHE A 228 -1.31 -5.61 -5.96
C PHE A 228 -0.56 -5.20 -4.69
N GLY A 229 0.71 -5.60 -4.54
CA GLY A 229 1.56 -5.15 -3.43
C GLY A 229 1.78 -3.63 -3.47
N ASP A 230 2.14 -3.08 -4.64
CA ASP A 230 2.36 -1.65 -4.83
C ASP A 230 1.11 -0.81 -4.52
N ILE A 231 -0.05 -1.17 -5.10
CA ILE A 231 -1.29 -0.43 -4.84
C ILE A 231 -1.81 -0.64 -3.41
N THR A 232 -1.49 -1.77 -2.76
CA THR A 232 -1.79 -1.97 -1.33
C THR A 232 -1.09 -0.92 -0.49
N ALA A 233 0.19 -0.65 -0.75
CA ALA A 233 0.95 0.38 -0.04
C ALA A 233 0.36 1.78 -0.26
N ILE A 234 0.02 2.13 -1.50
CA ILE A 234 -0.61 3.40 -1.87
C ILE A 234 -1.95 3.58 -1.16
N PHE A 235 -2.84 2.58 -1.23
CA PHE A 235 -4.15 2.67 -0.58
C PHE A 235 -4.05 2.68 0.94
N LEU A 236 -3.10 1.96 1.53
CA LEU A 236 -2.88 2.02 2.97
C LEU A 236 -2.43 3.41 3.40
N ALA A 237 -1.49 4.02 2.68
CA ALA A 237 -1.01 5.37 2.97
C ALA A 237 -2.17 6.39 2.91
N LEU A 238 -3.00 6.32 1.86
CA LEU A 238 -4.17 7.19 1.69
C LEU A 238 -5.31 6.91 2.67
N ALA A 239 -5.37 5.72 3.27
CA ALA A 239 -6.30 5.43 4.36
C ALA A 239 -5.90 6.11 5.68
N GLN A 240 -4.72 6.74 5.76
CA GLN A 240 -4.25 7.47 6.94
C GLN A 240 -4.52 8.98 6.75
N PRO A 241 -5.40 9.59 7.57
CA PRO A 241 -5.76 10.99 7.39
C PRO A 241 -4.58 11.96 7.43
N ASP A 242 -3.58 11.69 8.26
CA ASP A 242 -2.41 12.53 8.40
C ASP A 242 -1.45 12.45 7.20
N GLN A 243 -1.43 11.32 6.49
CA GLN A 243 -0.67 11.20 5.24
C GLN A 243 -1.42 11.80 4.06
N ALA A 244 -2.73 11.60 3.97
CA ALA A 244 -3.55 12.23 2.93
C ALA A 244 -3.48 13.77 3.01
N ASP A 245 -3.55 14.33 4.22
CA ASP A 245 -3.41 15.78 4.45
C ASP A 245 -2.01 16.31 4.11
N ALA A 246 -0.96 15.57 4.49
CA ALA A 246 0.41 15.91 4.14
C ALA A 246 0.64 15.88 2.62
N LEU A 247 0.09 14.89 1.92
CA LEU A 247 0.18 14.77 0.47
C LEU A 247 -0.52 15.94 -0.22
N VAL A 248 -1.77 16.23 0.15
CA VAL A 248 -2.53 17.36 -0.40
C VAL A 248 -1.81 18.68 -0.18
N SER A 249 -1.23 18.88 1.01
CA SER A 249 -0.47 20.08 1.35
C SER A 249 0.80 20.21 0.53
N LEU A 250 1.54 19.10 0.36
CA LEU A 250 2.78 19.04 -0.41
C LEU A 250 2.55 19.34 -1.90
N THR A 251 1.51 18.74 -2.48
CA THR A 251 1.25 18.76 -3.92
C THR A 251 0.19 19.76 -4.36
N LYS A 252 -0.36 20.53 -3.41
CA LYS A 252 -1.52 21.41 -3.65
C LYS A 252 -2.68 20.66 -4.33
N ALA A 253 -2.92 19.43 -3.86
CA ALA A 253 -3.93 18.50 -4.38
C ALA A 253 -3.69 18.01 -5.84
N ASN A 254 -2.49 18.12 -6.39
CA ASN A 254 -2.15 17.48 -7.68
C ASN A 254 -1.40 16.15 -7.45
N LEU A 255 -2.00 15.01 -7.77
CA LEU A 255 -1.34 13.71 -7.54
C LEU A 255 -0.16 13.42 -8.50
N HIS A 256 -0.01 14.19 -9.58
CA HIS A 256 1.13 14.08 -10.51
C HIS A 256 2.30 15.00 -10.15
N ASP A 257 2.17 15.81 -9.09
CA ASP A 257 3.34 16.48 -8.53
C ASP A 257 4.16 15.47 -7.72
N ARG A 258 5.50 15.59 -7.79
CA ARG A 258 6.42 14.69 -7.09
C ARG A 258 6.07 14.59 -5.59
N SER A 259 5.90 13.37 -5.10
CA SER A 259 5.51 13.09 -3.71
C SER A 259 6.00 11.73 -3.22
N PHE A 260 5.92 11.52 -1.90
CA PHE A 260 6.22 10.23 -1.24
C PHE A 260 5.18 9.14 -1.51
N LEU A 261 4.03 9.47 -2.13
CA LEU A 261 3.00 8.47 -2.40
C LEU A 261 3.37 7.61 -3.61
N ALA A 262 3.91 8.24 -4.65
CA ALA A 262 4.20 7.57 -5.91
C ALA A 262 5.55 6.84 -5.89
N GLU A 263 6.53 7.35 -5.13
CA GLU A 263 7.83 6.72 -4.93
C GLU A 263 7.70 5.58 -3.90
N LEU A 264 7.87 4.32 -4.31
CA LEU A 264 7.76 3.16 -3.42
C LEU A 264 9.13 2.69 -2.94
N ALA A 265 9.26 2.45 -1.64
CA ALA A 265 10.43 1.98 -0.92
C ALA A 265 11.64 2.91 -1.12
N GLU A 266 11.49 4.19 -0.78
CA GLU A 266 12.44 5.26 -1.08
C GLU A 266 13.83 5.03 -0.45
N GLN A 267 13.90 4.68 0.83
CA GLN A 267 15.17 4.41 1.50
C GLN A 267 15.86 3.20 0.89
N PHE A 268 15.07 2.19 0.52
CA PHE A 268 15.58 0.96 -0.05
C PHE A 268 16.10 1.18 -1.49
N GLY A 269 15.33 1.85 -2.34
CA GLY A 269 15.75 2.23 -3.70
C GLY A 269 17.01 3.10 -3.68
N LYS A 270 17.05 4.12 -2.83
CA LYS A 270 18.24 4.96 -2.64
C LYS A 270 19.46 4.16 -2.18
N ALA A 271 19.27 3.19 -1.27
CA ALA A 271 20.35 2.31 -0.81
C ALA A 271 20.91 1.42 -1.93
N LEU A 272 20.12 1.14 -2.97
CA LEU A 272 20.54 0.42 -4.18
C LEU A 272 21.02 1.35 -5.31
N GLY A 273 21.04 2.67 -5.08
CA GLY A 273 21.51 3.67 -6.05
C GLY A 273 20.46 4.12 -7.07
N MET A 274 19.17 3.90 -6.78
CA MET A 274 18.06 4.36 -7.61
C MET A 274 17.75 5.84 -7.34
N PRO A 275 17.19 6.59 -8.32
CA PRO A 275 17.03 8.04 -8.23
C PRO A 275 15.91 8.50 -7.28
N SER A 276 14.92 7.63 -7.02
CA SER A 276 13.79 7.86 -6.10
C SER A 276 13.61 6.62 -5.21
N GLY A 277 12.57 5.82 -5.46
CA GLY A 277 12.34 4.51 -4.84
C GLY A 277 12.71 3.35 -5.76
N LEU A 278 12.33 2.13 -5.35
CA LEU A 278 12.44 0.93 -6.20
C LEU A 278 11.59 1.06 -7.47
N ARG A 279 10.43 1.70 -7.35
CA ARG A 279 9.45 1.93 -8.41
C ARG A 279 8.79 3.29 -8.22
N ASN A 280 8.17 3.79 -9.29
CA ASN A 280 7.34 4.99 -9.26
C ASN A 280 5.97 4.68 -9.88
N ALA A 281 4.90 4.82 -9.09
CA ALA A 281 3.53 4.62 -9.56
C ALA A 281 3.07 5.72 -10.54
N ASP A 282 3.66 6.92 -10.47
CA ASP A 282 3.44 8.00 -11.42
C ASP A 282 4.44 7.87 -12.58
N ASN A 283 4.10 7.06 -13.59
CA ASN A 283 4.94 6.74 -14.75
C ASN A 283 4.09 6.61 -16.02
N ASP A 284 4.66 6.70 -17.22
CA ASP A 284 3.92 6.56 -18.49
C ASP A 284 4.13 5.21 -19.20
N LEU A 285 4.64 4.19 -18.50
CA LEU A 285 5.01 2.91 -19.11
C LEU A 285 3.82 2.21 -19.77
N LYS A 286 4.08 1.64 -20.95
CA LYS A 286 3.14 0.82 -21.72
C LYS A 286 3.61 -0.63 -21.81
N LEU A 287 2.69 -1.54 -22.15
CA LEU A 287 3.02 -2.96 -22.33
C LEU A 287 4.11 -3.20 -23.39
N SER A 288 4.17 -2.41 -24.47
CA SER A 288 5.24 -2.55 -25.49
C SER A 288 6.63 -2.08 -25.04
N GLU A 289 6.73 -1.35 -23.93
CA GLU A 289 7.96 -0.71 -23.45
C GLU A 289 8.64 -1.51 -22.34
N VAL A 290 7.97 -2.54 -21.80
CA VAL A 290 8.43 -3.33 -20.66
C VAL A 290 8.68 -4.79 -21.05
N GLY A 291 9.59 -5.44 -20.32
CA GLY A 291 9.82 -6.87 -20.45
C GLY A 291 8.75 -7.72 -19.75
N ASN A 292 9.02 -9.02 -19.69
CA ASN A 292 8.20 -10.03 -18.99
C ASN A 292 8.63 -10.27 -17.53
N GLU A 293 9.57 -9.46 -17.01
CA GLU A 293 9.96 -9.50 -15.60
C GLU A 293 8.85 -8.92 -14.73
N VAL A 294 8.47 -9.64 -13.67
CA VAL A 294 7.24 -9.37 -12.89
C VAL A 294 7.17 -7.96 -12.30
N HIS A 295 8.27 -7.39 -11.82
CA HIS A 295 8.27 -6.01 -11.33
C HIS A 295 8.27 -4.99 -12.46
N ALA A 296 8.95 -5.27 -13.57
CA ALA A 296 8.96 -4.39 -14.72
C ALA A 296 7.56 -4.24 -15.33
N ILE A 297 6.89 -5.37 -15.57
CA ILE A 297 5.55 -5.38 -16.17
C ILE A 297 4.46 -4.90 -15.21
N SER A 298 4.63 -5.06 -13.88
CA SER A 298 3.64 -4.59 -12.89
C SER A 298 3.46 -3.09 -12.88
N GLN A 299 4.53 -2.32 -13.16
CA GLN A 299 4.49 -0.86 -13.18
C GLN A 299 3.48 -0.29 -14.19
N VAL A 300 3.18 -1.02 -15.27
CA VAL A 300 2.16 -0.63 -16.24
C VAL A 300 0.77 -0.66 -15.61
N PHE A 301 0.43 -1.72 -14.88
CA PHE A 301 -0.87 -1.83 -14.20
C PHE A 301 -0.95 -0.89 -13.00
N THR A 302 0.12 -0.81 -12.19
CA THR A 302 0.21 0.12 -11.06
C THR A 302 0.01 1.57 -11.51
N GLY A 303 0.69 1.99 -12.58
CA GLY A 303 0.54 3.33 -13.15
C GLY A 303 -0.85 3.60 -13.73
N ALA A 304 -1.50 2.59 -14.33
CA ALA A 304 -2.89 2.73 -14.76
C ALA A 304 -3.82 3.04 -13.58
N VAL A 305 -3.71 2.29 -12.48
CA VAL A 305 -4.52 2.49 -11.28
C VAL A 305 -4.21 3.83 -10.61
N TYR A 306 -2.95 4.27 -10.59
CA TYR A 306 -2.55 5.57 -10.06
C TYR A 306 -3.14 6.73 -10.86
N ASP A 307 -3.09 6.66 -12.19
CA ASP A 307 -3.72 7.67 -13.04
C ASP A 307 -5.24 7.71 -12.87
N ILE A 308 -5.89 6.54 -12.74
CA ILE A 308 -7.32 6.45 -12.47
C ILE A 308 -7.65 7.13 -11.14
N LEU A 309 -6.82 6.92 -10.11
CA LEU A 309 -6.96 7.62 -8.82
C LEU A 309 -6.88 9.14 -9.00
N ALA A 310 -5.88 9.64 -9.74
CA ALA A 310 -5.69 11.07 -10.00
C ALA A 310 -6.86 11.69 -10.76
N ASP A 311 -7.37 11.01 -11.79
CA ASP A 311 -8.53 11.46 -12.57
C ASP A 311 -9.80 11.51 -11.70
N LEU A 312 -10.08 10.43 -10.95
CA LEU A 312 -11.22 10.36 -10.04
C LEU A 312 -11.15 11.42 -8.95
N TYR A 313 -9.97 11.63 -8.38
CA TYR A 313 -9.76 12.64 -7.33
C TYR A 313 -9.97 14.05 -7.87
N THR A 314 -9.45 14.34 -9.07
CA THR A 314 -9.65 15.63 -9.74
C THR A 314 -11.14 15.89 -9.99
N PHE A 315 -11.88 14.89 -10.50
CA PHE A 315 -13.32 14.99 -10.72
C PHE A 315 -14.07 15.23 -9.40
N GLU A 316 -13.84 14.41 -8.38
CA GLU A 316 -14.57 14.53 -7.11
C GLU A 316 -14.22 15.79 -6.33
N LEU A 317 -12.96 16.22 -6.36
CA LEU A 317 -12.55 17.49 -5.74
C LEU A 317 -13.27 18.66 -6.41
N SER A 318 -13.35 18.68 -7.75
CA SER A 318 -14.06 19.75 -8.47
C SER A 318 -15.54 19.84 -8.05
N ARG A 319 -16.19 18.69 -7.80
CA ARG A 319 -17.58 18.56 -7.35
C ARG A 319 -17.79 18.94 -5.89
N GLN A 320 -16.85 18.58 -5.02
CA GLN A 320 -17.05 18.60 -3.56
C GLN A 320 -16.24 19.68 -2.83
N GLN A 321 -15.37 20.44 -3.52
CA GLN A 321 -14.49 21.46 -2.93
C GLN A 321 -15.20 22.54 -2.09
N ARG A 322 -16.52 22.75 -2.27
CA ARG A 322 -17.30 23.70 -1.46
C ARG A 322 -17.82 23.12 -0.14
N THR A 323 -17.76 21.80 0.02
CA THR A 323 -18.40 21.07 1.12
C THR A 323 -17.45 20.15 1.89
N LYS A 324 -16.30 19.81 1.31
CA LYS A 324 -15.31 18.92 1.93
C LYS A 324 -13.90 19.43 1.68
N ASP A 325 -13.03 19.20 2.66
CA ASP A 325 -11.60 19.44 2.51
C ASP A 325 -10.99 18.45 1.52
N ALA A 326 -9.96 18.89 0.80
CA ALA A 326 -9.27 18.11 -0.22
C ALA A 326 -8.77 16.76 0.30
N ALA A 327 -8.21 16.71 1.51
CA ALA A 327 -7.75 15.48 2.15
C ALA A 327 -8.91 14.49 2.39
N VAL A 328 -10.08 14.97 2.80
CA VAL A 328 -11.27 14.11 3.00
C VAL A 328 -11.73 13.52 1.68
N VAL A 329 -11.80 14.35 0.63
CA VAL A 329 -12.15 13.88 -0.72
C VAL A 329 -11.15 12.83 -1.21
N LEU A 330 -9.84 13.04 -0.99
CA LEU A 330 -8.81 12.09 -1.38
C LEU A 330 -8.96 10.74 -0.68
N ILE A 331 -9.19 10.73 0.64
CA ILE A 331 -9.39 9.50 1.42
C ILE A 331 -10.62 8.74 0.91
N GLU A 332 -11.73 9.43 0.67
CA GLU A 332 -12.97 8.81 0.17
C GLU A 332 -12.79 8.25 -1.24
N THR A 333 -12.15 9.00 -2.15
CA THR A 333 -11.88 8.55 -3.52
C THR A 333 -10.93 7.35 -3.53
N ALA A 334 -9.85 7.39 -2.75
CA ALA A 334 -8.90 6.29 -2.65
C ALA A 334 -9.57 5.03 -2.07
N SER A 335 -10.41 5.17 -1.05
CA SER A 335 -11.20 4.08 -0.47
C SER A 335 -12.17 3.48 -1.49
N ALA A 336 -12.87 4.32 -2.28
CA ALA A 336 -13.78 3.87 -3.31
C ALA A 336 -13.08 3.12 -4.45
N LEU A 337 -11.92 3.62 -4.90
CA LEU A 337 -11.10 2.95 -5.91
C LEU A 337 -10.47 1.66 -5.38
N CYS A 338 -9.97 1.64 -4.15
CA CYS A 338 -9.47 0.42 -3.50
C CYS A 338 -10.54 -0.67 -3.50
N LYS A 339 -11.78 -0.33 -3.11
CA LYS A 339 -12.93 -1.23 -3.18
C LYS A 339 -13.26 -1.68 -4.60
N LEU A 340 -13.13 -0.80 -5.60
CA LEU A 340 -13.38 -1.13 -7.00
C LEU A 340 -12.36 -2.15 -7.52
N VAL A 341 -11.08 -1.90 -7.30
CA VAL A 341 -9.99 -2.79 -7.72
C VAL A 341 -10.07 -4.12 -6.95
N PHE A 342 -10.34 -4.09 -5.64
CA PHE A 342 -10.54 -5.29 -4.84
C PHE A 342 -11.65 -6.19 -5.41
N ASP A 343 -12.83 -5.63 -5.66
CA ASP A 343 -13.95 -6.41 -6.23
C ASP A 343 -13.63 -6.93 -7.63
N ALA A 344 -12.93 -6.13 -8.44
CA ALA A 344 -12.52 -6.54 -9.76
C ALA A 344 -11.56 -7.74 -9.72
N ILE A 345 -10.56 -7.69 -8.84
CA ILE A 345 -9.63 -8.80 -8.61
C ILE A 345 -10.39 -10.04 -8.11
N VAL A 346 -11.28 -9.90 -7.13
CA VAL A 346 -12.09 -11.03 -6.63
C VAL A 346 -12.93 -11.65 -7.75
N ALA A 347 -13.47 -10.85 -8.66
CA ALA A 347 -14.29 -11.30 -9.78
C ALA A 347 -13.50 -11.79 -11.01
N SER A 348 -12.18 -11.57 -11.06
CA SER A 348 -11.30 -12.03 -12.16
C SER A 348 -11.09 -13.56 -12.13
N PRO A 349 -10.57 -14.16 -13.22
CA PRO A 349 -10.25 -15.59 -13.25
C PRO A 349 -9.42 -16.06 -12.04
N ALA A 350 -9.69 -17.26 -11.55
CA ALA A 350 -8.97 -17.85 -10.42
C ALA A 350 -7.50 -18.14 -10.75
N THR A 351 -7.20 -18.28 -12.04
CA THR A 351 -5.95 -18.73 -12.64
C THR A 351 -5.72 -17.94 -13.92
N GLY A 352 -4.46 -17.72 -14.29
CA GLY A 352 -4.08 -17.06 -15.56
C GLY A 352 -4.74 -15.70 -15.86
N ALA A 353 -5.10 -14.91 -14.85
CA ALA A 353 -5.77 -13.63 -15.06
C ALA A 353 -4.84 -12.62 -15.74
N ARG A 354 -5.40 -11.87 -16.70
CA ARG A 354 -4.73 -10.80 -17.46
C ARG A 354 -5.20 -9.42 -17.00
N TYR A 355 -4.48 -8.39 -17.40
CA TYR A 355 -4.81 -7.00 -17.06
C TYR A 355 -6.19 -6.59 -17.59
N VAL A 356 -6.54 -7.00 -18.82
CA VAL A 356 -7.87 -6.73 -19.42
C VAL A 356 -9.01 -7.35 -18.62
N ASP A 357 -8.78 -8.52 -18.01
CA ASP A 357 -9.81 -9.20 -17.23
C ASP A 357 -10.17 -8.34 -16.00
N VAL A 358 -9.16 -7.81 -15.30
CA VAL A 358 -9.37 -6.90 -14.16
C VAL A 358 -10.00 -5.58 -14.62
N ALA A 359 -9.52 -4.99 -15.72
CA ALA A 359 -10.08 -3.75 -16.27
C ALA A 359 -11.58 -3.88 -16.58
N ASN A 360 -11.98 -4.96 -17.25
CA ASN A 360 -13.39 -5.24 -17.54
C ASN A 360 -14.21 -5.44 -16.25
N LYS A 361 -13.67 -6.12 -15.24
CA LYS A 361 -14.35 -6.24 -13.94
C LYS A 361 -14.48 -4.91 -13.20
N MET A 362 -13.52 -3.99 -13.33
CA MET A 362 -13.65 -2.63 -12.81
C MET A 362 -14.76 -1.86 -13.53
N LEU A 363 -14.81 -1.91 -14.86
CA LEU A 363 -15.85 -1.24 -15.66
C LEU A 363 -17.26 -1.74 -15.30
N GLN A 364 -17.42 -3.07 -15.25
CA GLN A 364 -18.68 -3.73 -14.89
C GLN A 364 -19.11 -3.38 -13.46
N ALA A 365 -18.19 -3.46 -12.48
CA ALA A 365 -18.48 -3.14 -11.10
C ALA A 365 -18.87 -1.66 -10.92
N SER A 366 -18.18 -0.74 -11.62
CA SER A 366 -18.50 0.68 -11.59
C SER A 366 -19.90 0.97 -12.14
N ALA A 367 -20.27 0.36 -13.27
CA ALA A 367 -21.62 0.46 -13.82
C ALA A 367 -22.69 -0.09 -12.86
N ASN A 368 -22.44 -1.26 -12.28
CA ASN A 368 -23.38 -1.92 -11.36
C ASN A 368 -23.62 -1.13 -10.06
N ARG A 369 -22.63 -0.34 -9.61
CA ARG A 369 -22.76 0.57 -8.46
C ARG A 369 -23.52 1.86 -8.80
N GLY A 370 -23.73 2.15 -10.07
CA GLY A 370 -24.32 3.41 -10.53
C GLY A 370 -23.35 4.58 -10.47
N ASP A 371 -22.04 4.32 -10.56
CA ASP A 371 -21.04 5.38 -10.59
C ASP A 371 -21.20 6.24 -11.86
N PRO A 372 -20.78 7.53 -11.82
CA PRO A 372 -20.78 8.40 -13.00
C PRO A 372 -20.10 7.76 -14.22
N ALA A 373 -20.63 8.00 -15.42
CA ALA A 373 -20.07 7.44 -16.66
C ALA A 373 -18.63 7.90 -16.93
N VAL A 374 -18.27 9.10 -16.45
CA VAL A 374 -16.90 9.61 -16.54
C VAL A 374 -15.89 8.72 -15.79
N TYR A 375 -16.30 8.00 -14.74
CA TYR A 375 -15.40 7.05 -14.04
C TYR A 375 -14.94 5.93 -14.97
N ARG A 376 -15.89 5.32 -15.69
CA ARG A 376 -15.59 4.29 -16.68
C ARG A 376 -14.76 4.84 -17.84
N THR A 377 -14.94 6.10 -18.18
CA THR A 377 -14.09 6.80 -19.16
C THR A 377 -12.66 6.95 -18.67
N PHE A 378 -12.41 7.36 -17.42
CA PHE A 378 -11.07 7.38 -16.84
C PHE A 378 -10.43 5.98 -16.86
N ILE A 379 -11.17 4.97 -16.39
CA ILE A 379 -10.71 3.58 -16.34
C ILE A 379 -10.27 3.09 -17.72
N ARG A 380 -11.15 3.13 -18.73
CA ARG A 380 -10.82 2.60 -20.07
C ARG A 380 -9.74 3.42 -20.78
N ASN A 381 -9.71 4.74 -20.60
CA ASN A 381 -8.71 5.60 -21.24
C ASN A 381 -7.30 5.35 -20.66
N ARG A 382 -7.17 5.24 -19.33
CA ARG A 382 -5.88 4.98 -18.67
C ARG A 382 -5.35 3.57 -18.93
N PHE A 383 -6.24 2.58 -19.04
CA PHE A 383 -5.83 1.26 -19.51
C PHE A 383 -5.46 1.25 -21.00
N ALA A 384 -6.18 1.96 -21.86
CA ALA A 384 -5.92 2.01 -23.30
C ALA A 384 -4.61 2.75 -23.66
N VAL A 385 -4.30 3.88 -23.00
CA VAL A 385 -3.06 4.62 -23.28
C VAL A 385 -1.80 3.83 -22.91
N ARG A 386 -1.94 2.84 -22.03
CA ARG A 386 -0.90 1.90 -21.59
C ARG A 386 -0.88 0.59 -22.37
N GLU A 387 -1.66 0.51 -23.44
CA GLU A 387 -1.75 -0.65 -24.33
C GLU A 387 -2.25 -1.91 -23.62
N ILE A 388 -3.04 -1.76 -22.55
CA ILE A 388 -3.68 -2.90 -21.87
C ILE A 388 -4.95 -3.31 -22.62
N THR A 389 -5.72 -2.32 -23.08
CA THR A 389 -7.00 -2.52 -23.76
C THR A 389 -7.05 -1.73 -25.06
N THR A 390 -7.97 -2.08 -25.94
CA THR A 390 -8.34 -1.25 -27.09
C THR A 390 -8.93 0.08 -26.63
N ALA A 391 -8.68 1.14 -27.40
CA ALA A 391 -9.29 2.43 -27.15
C ALA A 391 -10.74 2.43 -27.66
N ALA A 392 -11.70 2.25 -26.75
CA ALA A 392 -13.12 2.31 -27.08
C ALA A 392 -13.55 3.71 -27.58
N THR A 393 -12.85 4.75 -27.14
CA THR A 393 -13.01 6.15 -27.57
C THR A 393 -11.68 6.72 -28.06
N PRO A 394 -11.69 7.71 -28.97
CA PRO A 394 -10.46 8.41 -29.35
C PRO A 394 -9.76 9.02 -28.13
N LEU A 395 -8.48 8.69 -27.92
CA LEU A 395 -7.68 9.20 -26.79
C LEU A 395 -7.25 10.66 -26.96
N ARG A 396 -7.71 11.36 -28.00
CA ARG A 396 -7.30 12.74 -28.31
C ARG A 396 -7.51 13.67 -27.13
N ASP A 397 -8.69 13.64 -26.53
CA ASP A 397 -9.05 14.53 -25.43
C ASP A 397 -8.21 14.26 -24.18
N LEU A 398 -7.92 12.98 -23.90
CA LEU A 398 -6.99 12.58 -22.82
C LEU A 398 -5.60 13.17 -23.09
N MET A 399 -5.06 12.91 -24.28
CA MET A 399 -3.70 13.30 -24.64
C MET A 399 -3.51 14.82 -24.76
N SER A 400 -4.57 15.57 -25.08
CA SER A 400 -4.53 17.04 -25.14
C SER A 400 -4.85 17.71 -23.80
N GLY A 401 -5.25 16.95 -22.76
CA GLY A 401 -5.73 17.49 -21.49
C GLY A 401 -7.06 18.24 -21.59
N GLN A 402 -7.85 17.96 -22.63
CA GLN A 402 -9.12 18.64 -22.92
C GLN A 402 -10.35 17.80 -22.56
N MET A 403 -10.18 16.64 -21.91
CA MET A 403 -11.30 15.87 -21.38
C MET A 403 -12.18 16.76 -20.50
N ALA A 404 -13.50 16.59 -20.60
CA ALA A 404 -14.45 17.29 -19.74
C ALA A 404 -14.46 16.67 -18.32
N MET A 405 -13.37 16.86 -17.58
CA MET A 405 -13.05 16.24 -16.28
C MET A 405 -14.07 16.53 -15.17
N THR A 406 -15.07 17.38 -15.41
CA THR A 406 -16.09 17.77 -14.43
C THR A 406 -17.51 17.35 -14.85
N GLU A 407 -17.68 16.80 -16.06
CA GLU A 407 -18.96 16.39 -16.59
C GLU A 407 -19.22 14.91 -16.27
N ALA A 408 -20.11 14.64 -15.31
CA ALA A 408 -20.40 13.28 -14.83
C ALA A 408 -20.88 12.30 -15.93
N ALA A 409 -21.53 12.83 -16.96
CA ALA A 409 -22.04 12.07 -18.10
C ALA A 409 -21.04 11.96 -19.27
N TYR A 410 -19.84 12.55 -19.15
CA TYR A 410 -18.86 12.53 -20.23
C TYR A 410 -18.38 11.10 -20.50
N THR A 411 -18.55 10.71 -21.76
CA THR A 411 -18.15 9.42 -22.31
C THR A 411 -17.21 9.58 -23.51
N GLY A 412 -16.80 10.79 -23.88
CA GLY A 412 -15.99 11.05 -25.07
C GLY A 412 -16.75 10.93 -26.40
N ASP A 413 -17.44 9.82 -26.65
CA ASP A 413 -18.17 9.53 -27.91
C ASP A 413 -19.69 9.33 -27.74
N GLY A 414 -20.21 9.49 -26.52
CA GLY A 414 -21.63 9.28 -26.22
C GLY A 414 -21.97 7.84 -25.84
N GLN A 415 -21.01 6.91 -25.80
CA GLN A 415 -21.23 5.50 -25.43
C GLN A 415 -20.60 5.18 -24.07
N ASP A 416 -21.42 4.66 -23.17
CA ASP A 416 -20.99 4.24 -21.85
C ASP A 416 -20.51 2.78 -21.86
N VAL A 417 -19.25 2.60 -22.25
CA VAL A 417 -18.66 1.28 -22.50
C VAL A 417 -18.26 0.58 -21.20
N THR A 418 -18.75 -0.65 -21.01
CA THR A 418 -18.46 -1.48 -19.83
C THR A 418 -17.59 -2.70 -20.12
N GLU A 419 -17.17 -2.89 -21.37
CA GLU A 419 -16.36 -4.01 -21.83
C GLU A 419 -15.46 -3.58 -22.97
N VAL A 420 -14.19 -3.98 -22.91
CA VAL A 420 -13.16 -3.64 -23.90
C VAL A 420 -12.31 -4.87 -24.22
N GLU A 421 -11.82 -4.91 -25.45
CA GLU A 421 -10.93 -5.97 -25.93
C GLU A 421 -9.48 -5.71 -25.50
N PRO A 422 -8.64 -6.76 -25.35
CA PRO A 422 -7.20 -6.58 -25.16
C PRO A 422 -6.58 -5.80 -26.32
N HIS A 423 -5.57 -4.96 -26.04
CA HIS A 423 -4.91 -4.17 -27.08
C HIS A 423 -4.28 -5.05 -28.18
N ASP A 424 -3.55 -6.09 -27.76
CA ASP A 424 -2.90 -7.07 -28.64
C ASP A 424 -2.88 -8.46 -27.99
N GLU A 425 -3.64 -9.39 -28.57
CA GLU A 425 -3.72 -10.79 -28.14
C GLU A 425 -2.43 -11.58 -28.39
N ASN A 426 -1.56 -11.09 -29.26
CA ASN A 426 -0.30 -11.73 -29.62
C ASN A 426 0.91 -11.04 -28.96
N SER A 427 0.69 -10.14 -28.01
CA SER A 427 1.77 -9.41 -27.37
C SER A 427 2.72 -10.33 -26.61
N ALA A 428 3.99 -9.95 -26.53
CA ALA A 428 4.99 -10.69 -25.76
C ALA A 428 4.59 -10.84 -24.29
N SER A 429 3.87 -9.85 -23.74
CA SER A 429 3.35 -9.90 -22.36
C SER A 429 2.34 -11.03 -22.10
N LEU A 430 1.75 -11.61 -23.15
CA LEU A 430 0.81 -12.73 -23.09
C LEU A 430 1.45 -14.06 -23.47
N LEU A 431 2.38 -14.04 -24.43
CA LEU A 431 2.95 -15.27 -25.02
C LEU A 431 4.29 -15.69 -24.41
N ALA A 432 4.99 -14.80 -23.70
CA ALA A 432 6.26 -15.13 -23.07
C ALA A 432 6.06 -15.92 -21.78
N SER A 433 7.07 -16.69 -21.36
CA SER A 433 7.15 -17.17 -19.98
C SER A 433 7.36 -16.02 -19.02
N GLN A 434 6.91 -16.14 -17.79
CA GLN A 434 7.13 -15.13 -16.77
C GLN A 434 8.60 -15.10 -16.33
N ASP A 435 9.23 -13.92 -16.25
CA ASP A 435 10.56 -13.76 -15.65
C ASP A 435 10.42 -13.33 -14.18
N ARG A 436 10.86 -14.20 -13.27
CA ARG A 436 10.81 -13.97 -11.81
C ARG A 436 12.18 -13.72 -11.21
N SER A 437 13.23 -13.61 -12.02
CA SER A 437 14.63 -13.60 -11.57
C SER A 437 14.96 -12.45 -10.60
N ARG A 438 14.21 -11.36 -10.67
CA ARG A 438 14.37 -10.20 -9.77
C ARG A 438 13.27 -10.04 -8.74
N CYS A 439 12.25 -10.92 -8.71
CA CYS A 439 11.16 -10.92 -7.73
C CYS A 439 11.70 -10.88 -6.28
N CYS A 440 10.95 -10.26 -5.37
CA CYS A 440 11.32 -10.10 -3.96
C CYS A 440 11.45 -11.45 -3.19
N GLY A 441 11.10 -12.58 -3.81
CA GLY A 441 11.20 -13.92 -3.24
C GLY A 441 9.84 -14.58 -3.11
N THR A 442 8.77 -13.78 -3.06
CA THR A 442 7.37 -14.23 -2.96
C THR A 442 6.98 -15.23 -4.04
N MET A 443 7.42 -15.01 -5.28
CA MET A 443 7.15 -15.91 -6.41
C MET A 443 8.34 -16.78 -6.82
N GLN A 444 9.49 -16.67 -6.12
CA GLN A 444 10.72 -17.40 -6.49
C GLN A 444 10.83 -18.78 -5.86
N MET A 445 9.94 -19.15 -4.95
CA MET A 445 10.03 -20.43 -4.27
C MET A 445 9.85 -21.60 -5.27
N PRO A 446 10.69 -22.66 -5.19
CA PRO A 446 10.69 -23.75 -6.18
C PRO A 446 9.34 -24.46 -6.35
N GLU A 447 8.54 -24.53 -5.27
CA GLU A 447 7.22 -25.16 -5.28
C GLU A 447 6.29 -24.59 -6.35
N TYR A 448 6.40 -23.30 -6.70
CA TYR A 448 5.52 -22.68 -7.69
C TYR A 448 5.84 -23.06 -9.14
N GLN A 449 6.96 -23.74 -9.37
CA GLN A 449 7.34 -24.32 -10.67
C GLN A 449 6.88 -25.77 -10.83
N VAL A 450 6.61 -26.47 -9.72
CA VAL A 450 6.33 -27.91 -9.73
C VAL A 450 4.91 -28.26 -9.28
N ILE A 451 4.26 -27.38 -8.52
CA ILE A 451 2.86 -27.56 -8.11
C ILE A 451 1.94 -27.00 -9.21
N PRO A 452 1.02 -27.82 -9.75
CA PRO A 452 0.09 -27.37 -10.78
C PRO A 452 -0.79 -26.21 -10.32
N GLU A 453 -1.11 -25.31 -11.24
CA GLU A 453 -1.92 -24.12 -10.98
C GLU A 453 -3.29 -24.48 -10.36
N GLU A 454 -3.93 -25.57 -10.78
CA GLU A 454 -5.22 -25.99 -10.24
C GLU A 454 -5.14 -26.44 -8.78
N LYS A 455 -3.97 -26.95 -8.35
CA LYS A 455 -3.71 -27.30 -6.95
C LYS A 455 -3.47 -26.04 -6.13
N LEU A 456 -2.68 -25.09 -6.65
CA LEU A 456 -2.48 -23.79 -6.00
C LEU A 456 -3.82 -23.09 -5.76
N ALA A 457 -4.65 -23.01 -6.82
CA ALA A 457 -5.96 -22.35 -6.83
C ALA A 457 -6.98 -22.89 -5.82
N ARG A 458 -6.83 -24.14 -5.35
CA ARG A 458 -7.70 -24.72 -4.31
C ARG A 458 -7.43 -24.19 -2.90
N GLY A 459 -6.34 -23.45 -2.70
CA GLY A 459 -5.87 -23.12 -1.36
C GLY A 459 -5.28 -24.35 -0.65
N GLY A 460 -5.03 -24.20 0.64
CA GLY A 460 -4.39 -25.19 1.50
C GLY A 460 -2.90 -24.99 1.69
N SER A 461 -2.37 -25.65 2.72
CA SER A 461 -0.93 -25.81 2.92
C SER A 461 -0.31 -26.50 1.70
N LEU A 462 0.93 -26.14 1.39
CA LEU A 462 1.75 -26.82 0.39
C LEU A 462 2.68 -27.76 1.16
N GLU A 463 2.46 -29.07 1.03
CA GLU A 463 3.21 -30.10 1.75
C GLU A 463 4.37 -30.63 0.90
N ASP A 464 5.39 -31.22 1.53
CA ASP A 464 6.56 -31.79 0.83
C ASP A 464 6.15 -32.80 -0.25
N ASP A 465 5.13 -33.61 0.01
CA ASP A 465 4.56 -34.58 -0.94
C ASP A 465 3.94 -33.92 -2.18
N ASP A 466 3.44 -32.68 -2.07
CA ASP A 466 2.92 -31.93 -3.22
C ASP A 466 4.09 -31.41 -4.06
N ILE A 467 5.17 -30.95 -3.43
CA ILE A 467 6.39 -30.46 -4.09
C ILE A 467 7.12 -31.60 -4.81
N LEU A 468 7.21 -32.77 -4.17
CA LEU A 468 7.93 -33.95 -4.66
C LEU A 468 7.07 -34.89 -5.50
N ARG A 469 5.82 -34.51 -5.84
CA ARG A 469 4.81 -35.42 -6.42
C ARG A 469 5.33 -36.19 -7.64
N SER A 470 5.93 -35.49 -8.61
CA SER A 470 6.42 -36.11 -9.86
C SER A 470 7.49 -37.16 -9.61
N GLN A 471 8.44 -36.89 -8.71
CA GLN A 471 9.51 -37.81 -8.33
C GLN A 471 8.96 -39.01 -7.54
N LEU A 472 8.00 -38.76 -6.64
CA LEU A 472 7.33 -39.83 -5.89
C LEU A 472 6.54 -40.77 -6.81
N ASP A 473 5.88 -40.24 -7.84
CA ASP A 473 5.13 -41.04 -8.80
C ASP A 473 6.05 -41.85 -9.73
N GLU A 474 7.19 -41.28 -10.16
CA GLU A 474 8.23 -42.01 -10.89
C GLU A 474 8.80 -43.18 -10.06
N LEU A 475 9.11 -42.93 -8.78
CA LEU A 475 9.58 -43.97 -7.85
C LEU A 475 8.53 -45.06 -7.66
N ARG A 476 7.25 -44.70 -7.48
CA ARG A 476 6.14 -45.66 -7.35
C ARG A 476 6.02 -46.54 -8.59
N SER A 477 6.11 -45.96 -9.79
CA SER A 477 6.07 -46.71 -11.05
C SER A 477 7.29 -47.59 -11.26
N THR A 478 8.46 -47.20 -10.73
CA THR A 478 9.70 -47.98 -10.87
C THR A 478 9.74 -49.17 -9.91
N PHE A 479 9.08 -49.06 -8.76
CA PHE A 479 9.03 -50.09 -7.72
C PHE A 479 7.79 -50.98 -7.76
N SER A 480 6.80 -50.66 -8.62
CA SER A 480 5.66 -51.52 -8.96
C SER A 480 6.00 -52.48 -10.09
#